data_AF-A0A6V8CAX6-F1
#
_entry.id   AF-A0A6V8CAX6-F1
#
_cell.length_a   1.000
_cell.length_b   1.000
_cell.length_c   1.000
_cell.angle_alpha   90.00
_cell.angle_beta   90.00
_cell.angle_gamma   90.00
#
_symmetry.space_group_name_H-M   'P 1'
#
loop_
_entity.id
_entity.type
_entity.pdbx_description
1 polymer ?
#
loop_
_entity_poly.entity_id
_entity_poly.type
_entity_poly.pdbx_seq_one_letter_code
_entity_poly.pdbx_strand_id
1 'polypeptide(L)'
;PAAGVGALVGLLFAVNLVGAHVLMTSERAEWATVLVFSSVGLLLGLIAAATTGSSGLVTTEYTFEGQTAPTLNEYREALGFVFFNVWIMFTVLGALVAVLARGVLSEPGEGWFGHLSDFDGPWDRNSLPLQLGLLTWVAAHALALVQFHRVELHDRLALSGVEGYHGHFSVWAAVLTGIVALAVASMVAERWLTRAMTLASMWVLYLVSAAFEMGMWTNDNFDGSWGAVVWFGITFFIGLGIYSIATHNSWGGWSNRSDDAPSGARTFWSAHWSQVMIAAAFLVAFVIRSQWYIIPALNGYGT
;
A
#
# COMPACT_ATOMS: atom_id res chain seq x y z
N PRO A 1 -5.19 11.49 -30.42
CA PRO A 1 -4.67 11.17 -29.06
C PRO A 1 -4.45 12.41 -28.16
N ALA A 2 -3.96 13.54 -28.67
CA ALA A 2 -3.60 14.72 -27.85
C ALA A 2 -4.79 15.44 -27.16
N ALA A 3 -6.01 15.37 -27.73
CA ALA A 3 -7.19 16.04 -27.16
C ALA A 3 -7.67 15.43 -25.83
N GLY A 4 -7.48 14.12 -25.63
CA GLY A 4 -7.92 13.42 -24.40
C GLY A 4 -7.05 13.71 -23.18
N VAL A 5 -5.73 13.86 -23.37
CA VAL A 5 -4.80 14.20 -22.29
C VAL A 5 -5.04 15.64 -21.82
N GLY A 6 -5.23 16.58 -22.75
CA GLY A 6 -5.54 17.97 -22.40
C GLY A 6 -6.85 18.12 -21.61
N ALA A 7 -7.89 17.37 -21.99
CA ALA A 7 -9.17 17.37 -21.27
C ALA A 7 -9.04 16.78 -19.85
N LEU A 8 -8.31 15.69 -19.67
CA LEU A 8 -8.08 15.09 -18.36
C LEU A 8 -7.25 16.01 -17.44
N VAL A 9 -6.18 16.61 -17.96
CA VAL A 9 -5.38 17.57 -17.20
C VAL A 9 -6.22 18.78 -16.81
N GLY A 10 -7.06 19.31 -17.72
CA GLY A 10 -8.00 20.38 -17.42
C GLY A 10 -9.03 20.01 -16.36
N LEU A 11 -9.58 18.78 -16.41
CA LEU A 11 -10.49 18.26 -15.40
C LEU A 11 -9.82 18.16 -14.03
N LEU A 12 -8.62 17.57 -13.96
CA LEU A 12 -7.88 17.45 -12.71
C LEU A 12 -7.51 18.82 -12.15
N PHE A 13 -7.13 19.78 -13.00
CA PHE A 13 -6.92 21.16 -12.58
C PHE A 13 -8.18 21.75 -11.95
N ALA A 14 -9.35 21.59 -12.59
CA ALA A 14 -10.62 22.05 -12.05
C ALA A 14 -10.99 21.37 -10.72
N VAL A 15 -10.80 20.04 -10.62
CA VAL A 15 -11.03 19.26 -9.40
C VAL A 15 -10.13 19.74 -8.27
N ASN A 16 -8.84 20.00 -8.55
CA ASN A 16 -7.93 20.50 -7.53
C ASN A 16 -8.26 21.93 -7.12
N LEU A 17 -8.57 22.82 -8.07
CA LEU A 17 -8.91 24.20 -7.78
C LEU A 17 -10.17 24.28 -6.89
N VAL A 18 -11.25 23.64 -7.32
CA VAL A 18 -12.53 23.66 -6.61
C VAL A 18 -12.45 22.83 -5.33
N GLY A 19 -11.92 21.61 -5.41
CA GLY A 19 -11.83 20.69 -4.29
C GLY A 19 -10.90 21.19 -3.19
N ALA A 20 -9.70 21.67 -3.53
CA ALA A 20 -8.80 22.26 -2.54
C ALA A 20 -9.42 23.53 -1.93
N HIS A 21 -10.10 24.37 -2.71
CA HIS A 21 -10.79 25.54 -2.16
C HIS A 21 -11.87 25.15 -1.14
N VAL A 22 -12.72 24.16 -1.45
CA VAL A 22 -13.75 23.66 -0.53
C VAL A 22 -13.12 23.05 0.72
N LEU A 23 -12.03 22.30 0.58
CA LEU A 23 -11.35 21.66 1.71
C LEU A 23 -10.64 22.70 2.60
N MET A 24 -9.97 23.69 2.03
CA MET A 24 -9.33 24.77 2.78
C MET A 24 -10.36 25.64 3.50
N THR A 25 -11.48 25.98 2.86
CA THR A 25 -12.57 26.75 3.50
C THR A 25 -13.31 25.97 4.58
N SER A 26 -13.25 24.64 4.56
CA SER A 26 -13.80 23.76 5.59
C SER A 26 -12.77 23.37 6.65
N GLU A 27 -11.64 24.07 6.73
CA GLU A 27 -10.55 23.82 7.70
C GLU A 27 -9.94 22.41 7.58
N ARG A 28 -9.91 21.83 6.38
CA ARG A 28 -9.39 20.48 6.08
C ARG A 28 -8.18 20.53 5.14
N ALA A 29 -7.17 21.33 5.48
CA ALA A 29 -6.01 21.57 4.64
C ALA A 29 -5.20 20.29 4.32
N GLU A 30 -5.17 19.33 5.24
CA GLU A 30 -4.49 18.04 5.04
C GLU A 30 -5.14 17.23 3.91
N TRP A 31 -6.48 17.24 3.84
CA TRP A 31 -7.20 16.58 2.74
C TRP A 31 -6.99 17.28 1.40
N ALA A 32 -6.80 18.61 1.40
CA ALA A 32 -6.45 19.34 0.18
C ALA A 32 -5.08 18.87 -0.35
N THR A 33 -4.11 18.66 0.55
CA THR A 33 -2.80 18.08 0.19
C THR A 33 -2.94 16.68 -0.38
N VAL A 34 -3.71 15.80 0.27
CA VAL A 34 -3.98 14.44 -0.23
C VAL A 34 -4.63 14.48 -1.62
N LEU A 35 -5.59 15.37 -1.86
CA LEU A 35 -6.26 15.53 -3.15
C LEU A 35 -5.29 15.92 -4.28
N VAL A 36 -4.42 16.89 -4.01
CA VAL A 36 -3.39 17.35 -4.96
C VAL A 36 -2.44 16.22 -5.32
N PHE A 37 -1.90 15.55 -4.32
CA PHE A 37 -1.00 14.43 -4.53
C PHE A 37 -1.68 13.25 -5.23
N SER A 38 -2.92 12.93 -4.90
CA SER A 38 -3.68 11.88 -5.58
C SER A 38 -3.91 12.21 -7.05
N SER A 39 -4.20 13.47 -7.38
CA SER A 39 -4.38 13.94 -8.76
C SER A 39 -3.09 13.89 -9.56
N VAL A 40 -1.97 14.29 -8.95
CA VAL A 40 -0.63 14.12 -9.55
C VAL A 40 -0.33 12.64 -9.74
N GLY A 41 -0.63 11.80 -8.75
CA GLY A 41 -0.48 10.35 -8.80
C GLY A 41 -1.28 9.70 -9.93
N LEU A 42 -2.49 10.19 -10.20
CA LEU A 42 -3.31 9.70 -11.31
C LEU A 42 -2.64 10.01 -12.65
N LEU A 43 -2.16 11.24 -12.86
CA LEU A 43 -1.44 11.61 -14.08
C LEU A 43 -0.14 10.81 -14.24
N LEU A 44 0.67 10.74 -13.19
CA LEU A 44 1.91 9.99 -13.20
C LEU A 44 1.68 8.49 -13.40
N GLY A 45 0.60 7.94 -12.84
CA GLY A 45 0.21 6.55 -13.05
C GLY A 45 -0.15 6.27 -14.50
N LEU A 46 -0.90 7.17 -15.16
CA LEU A 46 -1.22 7.02 -16.59
C LEU A 46 0.03 7.12 -17.46
N ILE A 47 0.92 8.07 -17.15
CA ILE A 47 2.20 8.21 -17.84
C ILE A 47 3.04 6.94 -17.64
N ALA A 48 3.20 6.47 -16.40
CA ALA A 48 3.98 5.29 -16.07
C ALA A 48 3.45 4.02 -16.77
N ALA A 49 2.13 3.82 -16.81
CA ALA A 49 1.52 2.73 -17.55
C ALA A 49 1.75 2.87 -19.06
N ALA A 50 1.57 4.06 -19.63
CA ALA A 50 1.84 4.30 -21.06
C ALA A 50 3.32 4.06 -21.42
N THR A 51 4.25 4.49 -20.56
CA THR A 51 5.68 4.25 -20.72
C THR A 51 6.01 2.76 -20.59
N THR A 52 5.37 2.04 -19.67
CA THR A 52 5.54 0.59 -19.50
C THR A 52 5.15 -0.16 -20.79
N GLY A 53 4.02 0.19 -21.39
CA GLY A 53 3.58 -0.40 -22.65
C GLY A 53 4.45 -0.02 -23.85
N SER A 54 4.87 1.23 -23.97
CA SER A 54 5.65 1.72 -25.12
C SER A 54 7.15 1.38 -25.06
N SER A 55 7.69 1.12 -23.88
CA SER A 55 9.11 0.73 -23.69
C SER A 55 9.40 -0.72 -24.03
N GLY A 56 8.38 -1.54 -24.27
CA GLY A 56 8.53 -2.99 -24.46
C GLY A 56 8.77 -3.74 -23.15
N LEU A 57 8.58 -3.10 -21.98
CA LEU A 57 8.68 -3.76 -20.68
C LEU A 57 7.63 -4.87 -20.51
N VAL A 58 6.50 -4.72 -21.21
CA VAL A 58 5.41 -5.69 -21.39
C VAL A 58 4.98 -5.73 -22.86
N THR A 59 4.49 -6.87 -23.34
CA THR A 59 4.12 -7.09 -24.75
C THR A 59 2.73 -7.70 -24.88
N THR A 60 2.09 -7.49 -26.03
CA THR A 60 0.77 -8.07 -26.36
C THR A 60 0.83 -9.45 -26.99
N GLU A 61 2.04 -9.93 -27.25
CA GLU A 61 2.33 -11.27 -27.76
C GLU A 61 3.53 -11.83 -27.01
N TYR A 62 3.52 -13.15 -26.80
CA TYR A 62 4.61 -13.88 -26.17
C TYR A 62 4.91 -15.15 -26.96
N THR A 63 6.18 -15.37 -27.29
CA THR A 63 6.62 -16.57 -28.02
C THR A 63 7.27 -17.54 -27.04
N PHE A 64 6.70 -18.74 -26.94
CA PHE A 64 7.24 -19.84 -26.13
C PHE A 64 7.34 -21.10 -27.00
N GLU A 65 8.49 -21.76 -26.98
CA GLU A 65 8.76 -22.99 -27.76
C GLU A 65 8.42 -22.88 -29.27
N GLY A 66 8.59 -21.69 -29.85
CA GLY A 66 8.32 -21.44 -31.27
C GLY A 66 6.85 -21.20 -31.62
N GLN A 67 5.95 -21.18 -30.63
CA GLN A 67 4.55 -20.75 -30.79
C GLN A 67 4.34 -19.37 -30.18
N THR A 68 3.69 -18.47 -30.93
CA THR A 68 3.33 -17.13 -30.45
C THR A 68 1.87 -17.11 -30.02
N ALA A 69 1.64 -16.72 -28.77
CA ALA A 69 0.31 -16.56 -28.20
C ALA A 69 0.01 -15.09 -27.91
N PRO A 70 -1.24 -14.62 -28.11
CA PRO A 70 -1.65 -13.28 -27.71
C PRO A 70 -1.75 -13.18 -26.19
N THR A 71 -1.19 -12.11 -25.61
CA THR A 71 -1.16 -11.82 -24.17
C THR A 71 -1.82 -10.47 -23.85
N LEU A 72 -2.87 -10.11 -24.58
CA LEU A 72 -3.49 -8.78 -24.47
C LEU A 72 -4.12 -8.53 -23.09
N ASN A 73 -4.66 -9.57 -22.44
CA ASN A 73 -5.31 -9.44 -21.14
C ASN A 73 -4.25 -9.22 -20.05
N GLU A 74 -3.17 -9.99 -20.12
CA GLU A 74 -2.00 -9.96 -19.25
C GLU A 74 -1.26 -8.62 -19.39
N TYR A 75 -1.12 -8.14 -20.63
CA TYR A 75 -0.60 -6.81 -20.93
C TYR A 75 -1.42 -5.73 -20.22
N ARG A 76 -2.76 -5.76 -20.34
CA ARG A 76 -3.65 -4.79 -19.69
C ARG A 76 -3.57 -4.87 -18.16
N GLU A 77 -3.49 -6.08 -17.62
CA GLU A 77 -3.33 -6.31 -16.18
C GLU A 77 -2.01 -5.71 -15.67
N ALA A 78 -0.90 -5.93 -16.37
CA ALA A 78 0.40 -5.39 -16.04
C ALA A 78 0.42 -3.84 -16.11
N LEU A 79 -0.25 -3.25 -17.09
CA LEU A 79 -0.44 -1.78 -17.15
C LEU A 79 -1.27 -1.27 -15.97
N GLY A 80 -2.34 -1.98 -15.63
CA GLY A 80 -3.17 -1.69 -14.45
C GLY A 80 -2.35 -1.76 -13.16
N PHE A 81 -1.51 -2.78 -13.01
CA PHE A 81 -0.60 -2.94 -11.89
C PHE A 81 0.29 -1.70 -11.69
N VAL A 82 0.94 -1.22 -12.77
CA VAL A 82 1.79 -0.02 -12.69
C VAL A 82 0.97 1.22 -12.34
N PHE A 83 -0.16 1.42 -13.03
CA PHE A 83 -1.06 2.56 -12.79
C PHE A 83 -1.51 2.65 -11.33
N PHE A 84 -2.07 1.56 -10.80
CA PHE A 84 -2.63 1.56 -9.45
C PHE A 84 -1.56 1.67 -8.37
N ASN A 85 -0.39 1.03 -8.54
CA ASN A 85 0.71 1.22 -7.60
C ASN A 85 1.16 2.67 -7.53
N VAL A 86 1.36 3.35 -8.67
CA VAL A 86 1.77 4.76 -8.68
C VAL A 86 0.70 5.66 -8.09
N TRP A 87 -0.57 5.47 -8.48
CA TRP A 87 -1.65 6.33 -7.99
C TRP A 87 -1.88 6.20 -6.48
N ILE A 88 -1.91 4.97 -5.95
CA ILE A 88 -2.06 4.73 -4.51
C ILE A 88 -0.83 5.25 -3.77
N MET A 89 0.39 4.97 -4.25
CA MET A 89 1.63 5.45 -3.66
C MET A 89 1.64 6.97 -3.50
N PHE A 90 1.26 7.72 -4.53
CA PHE A 90 1.19 9.18 -4.46
C PHE A 90 0.06 9.67 -3.55
N THR A 91 -1.09 8.99 -3.53
CA THR A 91 -2.18 9.34 -2.61
C THR A 91 -1.74 9.19 -1.15
N VAL A 92 -1.07 8.09 -0.81
CA VAL A 92 -0.53 7.83 0.53
C VAL A 92 0.65 8.77 0.84
N LEU A 93 1.50 9.07 -0.14
CA LEU A 93 2.55 10.09 -0.01
C LEU A 93 1.94 11.46 0.31
N GLY A 94 0.82 11.81 -0.32
CA GLY A 94 0.07 13.02 0.02
C GLY A 94 -0.38 13.05 1.47
N ALA A 95 -0.83 11.92 2.01
CA ALA A 95 -1.17 11.81 3.43
C ALA A 95 0.07 11.96 4.32
N LEU A 96 1.21 11.38 3.94
CA LEU A 96 2.46 11.55 4.67
C LEU A 96 2.93 13.01 4.66
N VAL A 97 2.93 13.65 3.50
CA VAL A 97 3.28 15.08 3.37
C VAL A 97 2.32 15.95 4.17
N ALA A 98 1.02 15.65 4.17
CA ALA A 98 0.04 16.37 4.97
C ALA A 98 0.35 16.30 6.47
N VAL A 99 0.70 15.13 6.99
CA VAL A 99 1.09 14.97 8.41
C VAL A 99 2.40 15.71 8.72
N LEU A 100 3.39 15.65 7.82
CA LEU A 100 4.68 16.31 8.03
C LEU A 100 4.62 17.84 7.90
N ALA A 101 3.72 18.35 7.05
CA ALA A 101 3.51 19.77 6.83
C ALA A 101 2.63 20.44 7.90
N ARG A 102 1.85 19.65 8.63
CA ARG A 102 0.95 20.11 9.70
C ARG A 102 1.74 20.83 10.79
N GLY A 103 1.30 22.03 11.16
CA GLY A 103 1.94 22.89 12.16
C GLY A 103 3.14 23.68 11.65
N VAL A 104 3.63 23.39 10.43
CA VAL A 104 4.76 24.11 9.81
C VAL A 104 4.29 24.95 8.62
N LEU A 105 3.57 24.33 7.68
CA LEU A 105 3.09 24.97 6.45
C LEU A 105 1.58 25.18 6.44
N SER A 106 0.84 24.41 7.23
CA SER A 106 -0.60 24.53 7.38
C SER A 106 -0.99 24.48 8.85
N GLU A 107 -1.95 25.28 9.24
CA GLU A 107 -2.58 25.18 10.57
C GLU A 107 -3.23 23.80 10.74
N PRO A 108 -3.25 23.25 11.97
CA PRO A 108 -3.95 22.00 12.26
C PRO A 108 -5.42 22.05 11.80
N GLY A 109 -5.79 21.17 10.86
CA GLY A 109 -7.15 21.11 10.35
C GLY A 109 -8.08 20.21 11.17
N GLU A 110 -9.36 20.36 10.89
CA GLU A 110 -10.50 19.61 11.43
C GLU A 110 -10.69 18.24 10.75
N GLY A 111 -11.47 17.37 11.38
CA GLY A 111 -11.83 16.04 10.84
C GLY A 111 -10.81 14.95 11.17
N TRP A 112 -10.46 14.09 10.20
CA TRP A 112 -9.64 12.89 10.45
C TRP A 112 -8.26 13.23 11.02
N PHE A 113 -7.62 14.28 10.51
CA PHE A 113 -6.32 14.74 10.98
C PHE A 113 -6.43 15.53 12.28
N GLY A 114 -7.59 16.08 12.63
CA GLY A 114 -7.84 16.81 13.89
C GLY A 114 -7.57 15.99 15.16
N HIS A 115 -7.51 14.66 15.06
CA HIS A 115 -7.13 13.78 16.18
C HIS A 115 -5.62 13.68 16.43
N LEU A 116 -4.79 14.29 15.57
CA LEU A 116 -3.35 14.40 15.80
C LEU A 116 -3.10 15.47 16.87
N SER A 117 -2.15 15.20 17.77
CA SER A 117 -1.80 16.14 18.83
C SER A 117 -1.30 17.46 18.27
N ASP A 118 -1.71 18.56 18.89
CA ASP A 118 -1.08 19.84 18.69
C ASP A 118 0.38 19.78 19.13
N PHE A 119 1.24 20.42 18.36
CA PHE A 119 2.67 20.44 18.61
C PHE A 119 3.23 21.80 18.22
N ASP A 120 4.11 22.32 19.06
CA ASP A 120 4.82 23.57 18.84
C ASP A 120 6.30 23.26 18.54
N GLY A 121 6.73 23.56 17.31
CA GLY A 121 8.10 23.33 16.85
C GLY A 121 8.20 22.84 15.39
N PRO A 122 9.38 22.40 14.95
CA PRO A 122 9.64 22.08 13.53
C PRO A 122 9.18 20.67 13.09
N TRP A 123 8.95 19.74 14.01
CA TRP A 123 8.51 18.37 13.68
C TRP A 123 7.75 17.69 14.81
N ASP A 124 6.52 17.25 14.53
CA ASP A 124 5.68 16.53 15.48
C ASP A 124 6.16 15.08 15.67
N ARG A 125 6.74 14.82 16.85
CA ARG A 125 7.19 13.48 17.27
C ARG A 125 6.05 12.58 17.72
N ASN A 126 4.90 13.13 18.09
CA ASN A 126 3.78 12.34 18.61
C ASN A 126 3.07 11.59 17.48
N SER A 127 3.05 12.13 16.25
CA SER A 127 2.56 11.45 15.06
C SER A 127 3.58 10.52 14.39
N LEU A 128 4.77 10.34 14.96
CA LEU A 128 5.83 9.48 14.42
C LEU A 128 5.34 8.05 14.06
N PRO A 129 4.52 7.37 14.88
CA PRO A 129 3.98 6.06 14.48
C PRO A 129 3.19 6.12 13.17
N LEU A 130 2.35 7.15 13.00
CA LEU A 130 1.58 7.35 11.76
C LEU A 130 2.50 7.67 10.58
N GLN A 131 3.49 8.55 10.76
CA GLN A 131 4.46 8.89 9.73
C GLN A 131 5.22 7.64 9.24
N LEU A 132 5.68 6.79 10.15
CA LEU A 132 6.35 5.53 9.80
C LEU A 132 5.39 4.54 9.12
N GLY A 133 4.13 4.47 9.57
CA GLY A 133 3.11 3.63 8.93
C GLY A 133 2.85 4.04 7.48
N LEU A 134 2.67 5.34 7.24
CA LEU A 134 2.47 5.91 5.90
C LEU A 134 3.73 5.76 5.03
N LEU A 135 4.92 6.01 5.59
CA LEU A 135 6.19 5.81 4.88
C LEU A 135 6.37 4.35 4.47
N THR A 136 6.06 3.41 5.36
CA THR A 136 6.10 1.97 5.07
C THR A 136 5.13 1.61 3.94
N TRP A 137 3.94 2.20 3.93
CA TRP A 137 2.96 1.99 2.86
C TRP A 137 3.47 2.56 1.51
N VAL A 138 4.02 3.77 1.48
CA VAL A 138 4.69 4.32 0.29
C VAL A 138 5.81 3.38 -0.19
N ALA A 139 6.67 2.94 0.73
CA ALA A 139 7.78 2.05 0.43
C ALA A 139 7.31 0.69 -0.11
N ALA A 140 6.20 0.14 0.38
CA ALA A 140 5.65 -1.12 -0.11
C ALA A 140 5.25 -1.03 -1.60
N HIS A 141 4.59 0.06 -2.01
CA HIS A 141 4.26 0.28 -3.42
C HIS A 141 5.52 0.55 -4.27
N ALA A 142 6.48 1.32 -3.75
CA ALA A 142 7.73 1.57 -4.44
C ALA A 142 8.53 0.26 -4.66
N LEU A 143 8.61 -0.60 -3.64
CA LEU A 143 9.28 -1.91 -3.73
C LEU A 143 8.58 -2.85 -4.71
N ALA A 144 7.24 -2.88 -4.73
CA ALA A 144 6.48 -3.66 -5.71
C ALA A 144 6.79 -3.21 -7.16
N LEU A 145 6.86 -1.89 -7.39
CA LEU A 145 7.24 -1.34 -8.70
C LEU A 145 8.70 -1.66 -9.07
N VAL A 146 9.63 -1.56 -8.11
CA VAL A 146 11.05 -1.89 -8.33
C VAL A 146 11.22 -3.37 -8.67
N GLN A 147 10.52 -4.26 -7.97
CA GLN A 147 10.54 -5.69 -8.27
C GLN A 147 9.98 -5.98 -9.67
N PHE A 148 8.82 -5.39 -10.02
CA PHE A 148 8.21 -5.53 -11.34
C PHE A 148 9.17 -5.17 -12.49
N HIS A 149 9.98 -4.12 -12.31
CA HIS A 149 10.99 -3.73 -13.31
C HIS A 149 12.19 -4.69 -13.41
N ARG A 150 12.44 -5.52 -12.39
CA ARG A 150 13.59 -6.42 -12.32
C ARG A 150 13.30 -7.85 -12.75
N VAL A 151 12.05 -8.30 -12.60
CA VAL A 151 11.63 -9.66 -13.01
C VAL A 151 11.51 -9.78 -14.53
N GLU A 152 11.41 -11.01 -15.03
CA GLU A 152 11.39 -11.28 -16.46
C GLU A 152 10.02 -10.97 -17.10
N LEU A 153 9.95 -11.02 -18.43
CA LEU A 153 8.73 -10.66 -19.16
C LEU A 153 7.55 -11.56 -18.80
N HIS A 154 7.77 -12.88 -18.68
CA HIS A 154 6.71 -13.82 -18.31
C HIS A 154 6.22 -13.61 -16.89
N ASP A 155 7.08 -13.15 -15.97
CA ASP A 155 6.68 -12.77 -14.61
C ASP A 155 5.79 -11.52 -14.60
N ARG A 156 6.17 -10.49 -15.37
CA ARG A 156 5.39 -9.24 -15.49
C ARG A 156 4.02 -9.45 -16.11
N LEU A 157 3.91 -10.42 -17.01
CA LEU A 157 2.67 -10.83 -17.67
C LEU A 157 1.90 -11.90 -16.88
N ALA A 158 2.36 -12.31 -15.69
CA ALA A 158 1.71 -13.33 -14.88
C ALA A 158 1.46 -14.68 -15.61
N LEU A 159 2.39 -15.08 -16.50
CA LEU A 159 2.25 -16.29 -17.32
C LEU A 159 2.63 -17.55 -16.55
N SER A 160 1.73 -18.01 -15.67
CA SER A 160 1.95 -19.15 -14.77
C SER A 160 2.22 -20.51 -15.44
N GLY A 161 1.92 -20.63 -16.74
CA GLY A 161 2.19 -21.84 -17.53
C GLY A 161 3.59 -21.92 -18.15
N VAL A 162 4.42 -20.89 -17.97
CA VAL A 162 5.78 -20.81 -18.54
C VAL A 162 6.81 -21.30 -17.54
N GLU A 163 7.77 -22.12 -17.99
CA GLU A 163 8.88 -22.59 -17.16
C GLU A 163 9.71 -21.40 -16.64
N GLY A 164 10.01 -21.39 -15.34
CA GLY A 164 10.74 -20.30 -14.68
C GLY A 164 9.87 -19.13 -14.22
N TYR A 165 8.54 -19.25 -14.27
CA TYR A 165 7.64 -18.27 -13.66
C TYR A 165 7.72 -18.27 -12.12
N HIS A 166 8.04 -17.11 -11.56
CA HIS A 166 8.06 -16.86 -10.11
C HIS A 166 7.14 -15.68 -9.70
N GLY A 167 6.73 -14.84 -10.66
CA GLY A 167 5.86 -13.70 -10.44
C GLY A 167 6.51 -12.52 -9.71
N HIS A 168 5.69 -11.60 -9.24
CA HIS A 168 6.11 -10.44 -8.43
C HIS A 168 5.03 -10.10 -7.39
N PHE A 169 5.38 -9.30 -6.38
CA PHE A 169 4.37 -8.83 -5.42
C PHE A 169 3.28 -8.03 -6.14
N SER A 170 2.02 -8.31 -5.80
CA SER A 170 0.85 -7.67 -6.39
C SER A 170 0.56 -6.31 -5.75
N VAL A 171 -0.31 -5.51 -6.38
CA VAL A 171 -0.85 -4.27 -5.77
C VAL A 171 -1.46 -4.57 -4.40
N TRP A 172 -2.12 -5.72 -4.25
CA TRP A 172 -2.76 -6.13 -3.00
C TRP A 172 -1.77 -6.42 -1.88
N ALA A 173 -0.62 -7.03 -2.19
CA ALA A 173 0.43 -7.24 -1.20
C ALA A 173 0.92 -5.89 -0.63
N ALA A 174 1.07 -4.87 -1.48
CA ALA A 174 1.44 -3.52 -1.06
C ALA A 174 0.33 -2.81 -0.26
N VAL A 175 -0.93 -2.89 -0.72
CA VAL A 175 -2.09 -2.32 0.00
C VAL A 175 -2.25 -2.94 1.38
N LEU A 176 -2.21 -4.27 1.48
CA LEU A 176 -2.32 -4.98 2.76
C LEU A 176 -1.15 -4.67 3.69
N THR A 177 0.07 -4.55 3.15
CA THR A 177 1.24 -4.11 3.94
C THR A 177 1.02 -2.73 4.53
N GLY A 178 0.43 -1.82 3.75
CA GLY A 178 0.04 -0.50 4.23
C GLY A 178 -1.00 -0.53 5.35
N ILE A 179 -2.06 -1.33 5.19
CA ILE A 179 -3.09 -1.52 6.22
C ILE A 179 -2.49 -2.08 7.51
N VAL A 180 -1.62 -3.10 7.39
CA VAL A 180 -0.92 -3.67 8.54
C VAL A 180 0.01 -2.64 9.18
N ALA A 181 0.73 -1.83 8.40
CA ALA A 181 1.58 -0.76 8.92
C ALA A 181 0.78 0.30 9.70
N LEU A 182 -0.42 0.68 9.24
CA LEU A 182 -1.31 1.57 9.98
C LEU A 182 -1.89 0.91 11.24
N ALA A 183 -2.22 -0.38 11.19
CA ALA A 183 -2.65 -1.13 12.36
C ALA A 183 -1.54 -1.17 13.42
N VAL A 184 -0.30 -1.47 13.02
CA VAL A 184 0.89 -1.43 13.88
C VAL A 184 1.11 -0.02 14.44
N ALA A 185 1.00 1.02 13.60
CA ALA A 185 1.11 2.42 14.04
C ALA A 185 0.08 2.78 15.13
N SER A 186 -1.17 2.34 14.97
CA SER A 186 -2.22 2.57 15.98
C SER A 186 -1.96 1.79 17.27
N MET A 187 -1.48 0.54 17.19
CA MET A 187 -1.07 -0.23 18.37
C MET A 187 0.12 0.42 19.10
N VAL A 188 1.10 0.95 18.37
CA VAL A 188 2.24 1.68 18.94
C VAL A 188 1.76 2.97 19.62
N ALA A 189 0.86 3.72 19.00
CA ALA A 189 0.26 4.91 19.59
C ALA A 189 -0.47 4.57 20.91
N GLU A 190 -1.07 3.39 21.02
CA GLU A 190 -1.74 2.89 22.23
C GLU A 190 -0.81 2.20 23.25
N ARG A 191 0.48 2.12 22.94
CA ARG A 191 1.49 1.36 23.71
C ARG A 191 1.17 -0.13 23.81
N TRP A 192 0.38 -0.69 22.88
CA TRP A 192 0.13 -2.13 22.74
C TRP A 192 1.30 -2.82 22.01
N LEU A 193 2.50 -2.61 22.51
CA LEU A 193 3.74 -2.90 21.78
C LEU A 193 3.97 -4.39 21.54
N THR A 194 3.55 -5.26 22.46
CA THR A 194 3.59 -6.71 22.22
C THR A 194 2.71 -7.12 21.04
N ARG A 195 1.50 -6.54 20.92
CA ARG A 195 0.60 -6.81 19.78
C ARG A 195 1.17 -6.24 18.48
N ALA A 196 1.75 -5.04 18.54
CA ALA A 196 2.41 -4.41 17.42
C ALA A 196 3.58 -5.25 16.89
N MET A 197 4.47 -5.72 17.77
CA MET A 197 5.59 -6.59 17.42
C MET A 197 5.09 -7.91 16.82
N THR A 198 4.12 -8.57 17.45
CA THR A 198 3.54 -9.81 16.91
C THR A 198 2.96 -9.60 15.52
N LEU A 199 2.12 -8.59 15.31
CA LEU A 199 1.49 -8.34 14.02
C LEU A 199 2.53 -8.00 12.94
N ALA A 200 3.47 -7.09 13.25
CA ALA A 200 4.52 -6.68 12.32
C ALA A 200 5.43 -7.85 11.93
N SER A 201 5.94 -8.60 12.92
CA SER A 201 6.84 -9.73 12.67
C SER A 201 6.15 -10.87 11.93
N MET A 202 4.89 -11.19 12.26
CA MET A 202 4.14 -12.22 11.54
C MET A 202 3.79 -11.79 10.11
N TRP A 203 3.51 -10.51 9.88
CA TRP A 203 3.30 -9.99 8.52
C TRP A 203 4.55 -10.06 7.67
N VAL A 204 5.72 -9.67 8.21
CA VAL A 204 6.99 -9.79 7.50
C VAL A 204 7.32 -11.26 7.22
N LEU A 205 7.12 -12.14 8.19
CA LEU A 205 7.30 -13.58 8.01
C LEU A 205 6.40 -14.11 6.88
N TYR A 206 5.12 -13.70 6.86
CA TYR A 206 4.18 -14.06 5.81
C TYR A 206 4.66 -13.59 4.42
N LEU A 207 5.15 -12.35 4.29
CA LEU A 207 5.68 -11.87 3.01
C LEU A 207 6.91 -12.66 2.54
N VAL A 208 7.83 -12.96 3.46
CA VAL A 208 9.04 -13.72 3.16
C VAL A 208 8.72 -15.17 2.80
N SER A 209 7.81 -15.81 3.53
CA SER A 209 7.37 -17.19 3.23
C SER A 209 6.57 -17.26 1.94
N ALA A 210 5.67 -16.30 1.67
CA ALA A 210 4.94 -16.24 0.41
C ALA A 210 5.90 -16.03 -0.78
N ALA A 211 6.91 -15.18 -0.64
CA ALA A 211 7.94 -15.01 -1.68
C ALA A 211 8.74 -16.28 -1.93
N PHE A 212 9.00 -17.08 -0.88
CA PHE A 212 9.66 -18.38 -1.00
C PHE A 212 8.76 -19.39 -1.72
N GLU A 213 7.48 -19.49 -1.33
CA GLU A 213 6.50 -20.39 -1.96
C GLU A 213 6.27 -20.06 -3.45
N MET A 214 6.37 -18.78 -3.82
CA MET A 214 6.31 -18.33 -5.21
C MET A 214 7.63 -18.55 -5.98
N GLY A 215 8.70 -19.01 -5.33
CA GLY A 215 10.00 -19.21 -5.96
C GLY A 215 10.78 -17.93 -6.26
N MET A 216 10.36 -16.77 -5.71
CA MET A 216 11.06 -15.49 -5.91
C MET A 216 12.48 -15.48 -5.30
N TRP A 217 12.69 -16.34 -4.30
CA TRP A 217 14.00 -16.66 -3.75
C TRP A 217 14.00 -18.11 -3.30
N THR A 218 15.16 -18.75 -3.36
CA THR A 218 15.32 -20.18 -3.03
C THR A 218 16.47 -20.38 -2.07
N ASN A 219 16.42 -21.46 -1.30
CA ASN A 219 17.50 -21.86 -0.42
C ASN A 219 17.35 -23.35 -0.06
N ASP A 220 18.34 -24.15 -0.42
CA ASP A 220 18.33 -25.60 -0.24
C ASP A 220 18.06 -26.07 1.20
N ASN A 221 18.40 -25.24 2.21
CA ASN A 221 18.14 -25.58 3.62
C ASN A 221 16.65 -25.44 4.02
N PHE A 222 15.88 -24.69 3.24
CA PHE A 222 14.45 -24.47 3.42
C PHE A 222 13.61 -25.46 2.61
N ASP A 223 14.26 -26.24 1.74
CA ASP A 223 13.66 -27.29 0.93
C ASP A 223 13.80 -28.68 1.56
N GLY A 224 12.90 -29.60 1.22
CA GLY A 224 12.95 -31.00 1.65
C GLY A 224 12.51 -31.26 3.10
N SER A 225 12.98 -32.36 3.69
CA SER A 225 12.48 -32.88 4.97
C SER A 225 12.79 -31.99 6.19
N TRP A 226 13.80 -31.12 6.09
CA TRP A 226 14.17 -30.18 7.15
C TRP A 226 13.47 -28.83 7.03
N GLY A 227 12.92 -28.47 5.86
CA GLY A 227 12.31 -27.16 5.62
C GLY A 227 11.22 -26.80 6.63
N ALA A 228 10.32 -27.75 6.92
CA ALA A 228 9.27 -27.55 7.92
C ALA A 228 9.82 -27.24 9.32
N VAL A 229 10.93 -27.88 9.71
CA VAL A 229 11.61 -27.65 11.00
C VAL A 229 12.28 -26.28 11.02
N VAL A 230 12.90 -25.86 9.92
CA VAL A 230 13.52 -24.53 9.79
C VAL A 230 12.47 -23.42 9.88
N TRP A 231 11.37 -23.53 9.13
CA TRP A 231 10.26 -22.56 9.18
C TRP A 231 9.61 -22.50 10.56
N PHE A 232 9.41 -23.66 11.20
CA PHE A 232 8.97 -23.72 12.59
C PHE A 232 9.97 -23.02 13.52
N GLY A 233 11.26 -23.30 13.38
CA GLY A 233 12.32 -22.69 14.17
C GLY A 233 12.34 -21.16 14.05
N ILE A 234 12.27 -20.61 12.84
CA ILE A 234 12.21 -19.16 12.59
C ILE A 234 10.99 -18.56 13.30
N THR A 235 9.82 -19.16 13.11
CA THR A 235 8.57 -18.70 13.74
C THR A 235 8.67 -18.74 15.27
N PHE A 236 9.22 -19.83 15.81
CA PHE A 236 9.45 -20.02 17.24
C PHE A 236 10.41 -18.96 17.80
N PHE A 237 11.55 -18.71 17.15
CA PHE A 237 12.53 -17.73 17.63
C PHE A 237 12.03 -16.29 17.51
N ILE A 238 11.22 -15.96 16.51
CA ILE A 238 10.50 -14.67 16.45
C ILE A 238 9.58 -14.54 17.67
N GLY A 239 8.78 -15.57 17.96
CA GLY A 239 7.89 -15.59 19.14
C GLY A 239 8.66 -15.47 20.46
N LEU A 240 9.77 -16.19 20.59
CA LEU A 240 10.66 -16.12 21.76
C LEU A 240 11.26 -14.71 21.92
N GLY A 241 11.70 -14.09 20.84
CA GLY A 241 12.22 -12.72 20.84
C GLY A 241 11.16 -11.72 21.30
N ILE A 242 9.95 -11.81 20.76
CA ILE A 242 8.82 -10.96 21.18
C ILE A 242 8.52 -11.16 22.66
N TYR A 243 8.43 -12.41 23.12
CA TYR A 243 8.19 -12.72 24.54
C TYR A 243 9.30 -12.17 25.45
N SER A 244 10.56 -12.37 25.06
CA SER A 244 11.72 -11.90 25.82
C SER A 244 11.72 -10.38 25.94
N ILE A 245 11.47 -9.64 24.85
CA ILE A 245 11.37 -8.18 24.88
C ILE A 245 10.19 -7.74 25.74
N ALA A 246 9.00 -8.33 25.52
CA ALA A 246 7.77 -7.95 26.20
C ALA A 246 7.78 -8.21 27.72
N THR A 247 8.52 -9.22 28.18
CA THR A 247 8.65 -9.52 29.62
C THR A 247 9.85 -8.86 30.28
N HIS A 248 10.72 -8.21 29.51
CA HIS A 248 11.91 -7.58 30.05
C HIS A 248 11.56 -6.34 30.87
N ASN A 249 12.14 -6.20 32.06
CA ASN A 249 11.81 -5.10 32.97
C ASN A 249 12.18 -3.71 32.43
N SER A 250 13.23 -3.59 31.61
CA SER A 250 13.63 -2.31 30.99
C SER A 250 12.99 -2.03 29.64
N TRP A 251 12.53 -3.05 28.93
CA TRP A 251 12.10 -2.93 27.53
C TRP A 251 10.68 -3.42 27.26
N GLY A 252 9.98 -4.01 28.22
CA GLY A 252 8.70 -4.70 27.98
C GLY A 252 7.61 -4.39 28.99
N GLY A 253 7.98 -3.87 30.17
CA GLY A 253 7.05 -3.41 31.23
C GLY A 253 6.28 -2.14 30.89
N TRP A 254 5.80 -2.01 29.66
CA TRP A 254 5.04 -0.85 29.21
C TRP A 254 3.60 -0.94 29.69
N SER A 255 3.18 0.02 30.51
CA SER A 255 1.76 0.21 30.80
C SER A 255 1.04 0.66 29.53
N ASN A 256 -0.03 -0.04 29.17
CA ASN A 256 -0.97 0.44 28.17
C ASN A 256 -1.48 1.83 28.56
N ARG A 257 -1.85 2.64 27.56
CA ARG A 257 -2.55 3.91 27.86
C ARG A 257 -3.85 3.63 28.58
N SER A 258 -4.07 4.35 29.67
CA SER A 258 -5.27 4.31 30.47
C SER A 258 -6.44 4.98 29.74
N ASP A 259 -7.67 4.65 30.13
CA ASP A 259 -8.87 5.09 29.43
C ASP A 259 -9.14 6.59 29.56
N ASP A 260 -8.57 7.23 30.58
CA ASP A 260 -8.60 8.67 30.83
C ASP A 260 -7.60 9.46 29.98
N ALA A 261 -6.62 8.80 29.35
CA ALA A 261 -5.61 9.43 28.50
C ALA A 261 -5.39 8.64 27.19
N PRO A 262 -6.43 8.53 26.33
CA PRO A 262 -6.35 7.79 25.08
C PRO A 262 -5.39 8.46 24.07
N SER A 263 -4.82 7.68 23.14
CA SER A 263 -4.07 8.29 22.04
C SER A 263 -5.00 8.88 20.99
N GLY A 264 -4.46 9.77 20.14
CA GLY A 264 -5.15 10.28 18.95
C GLY A 264 -5.67 9.19 18.01
N ALA A 265 -5.01 8.03 17.96
CA ALA A 265 -5.49 6.89 17.18
C ALA A 265 -6.80 6.33 17.76
N ARG A 266 -6.91 6.20 19.09
CA ARG A 266 -8.13 5.69 19.74
C ARG A 266 -9.28 6.70 19.65
N THR A 267 -9.00 8.00 19.79
CA THR A 267 -10.03 9.03 19.57
C THR A 267 -10.52 9.02 18.12
N PHE A 268 -9.62 8.91 17.14
CA PHE A 268 -9.97 8.78 15.73
C PHE A 268 -10.88 7.57 15.48
N TRP A 269 -10.47 6.38 15.92
CA TRP A 269 -11.25 5.16 15.71
C TRP A 269 -12.61 5.22 16.43
N SER A 270 -12.65 5.77 17.65
CA SER A 270 -13.92 5.93 18.38
C SER A 270 -14.92 6.82 17.62
N ALA A 271 -14.43 7.86 16.93
CA ALA A 271 -15.25 8.81 16.19
C ALA A 271 -15.62 8.34 14.77
N HIS A 272 -14.72 7.60 14.10
CA HIS A 272 -14.81 7.36 12.66
C HIS A 272 -14.91 5.89 12.23
N TRP A 273 -14.88 4.91 13.15
CA TRP A 273 -14.86 3.48 12.78
C TRP A 273 -15.99 3.09 11.81
N SER A 274 -17.21 3.58 12.04
CA SER A 274 -18.38 3.20 11.23
C SER A 274 -18.25 3.73 9.79
N GLN A 275 -17.82 4.99 9.65
CA GLN A 275 -17.56 5.60 8.34
C GLN A 275 -16.46 4.86 7.58
N VAL A 276 -15.37 4.52 8.25
CA VAL A 276 -14.26 3.77 7.66
C VAL A 276 -14.70 2.37 7.22
N MET A 277 -15.46 1.65 8.06
CA MET A 277 -15.98 0.31 7.72
C MET A 277 -16.97 0.33 6.57
N ILE A 278 -17.87 1.31 6.53
CA ILE A 278 -18.82 1.48 5.43
C ILE A 278 -18.06 1.78 4.13
N ALA A 279 -17.14 2.73 4.14
CA ALA A 279 -16.34 3.07 2.97
C ALA A 279 -15.51 1.87 2.49
N ALA A 280 -14.86 1.13 3.39
CA ALA A 280 -14.10 -0.07 3.07
C ALA A 280 -15.00 -1.15 2.45
N ALA A 281 -16.20 -1.39 2.99
CA ALA A 281 -17.14 -2.35 2.43
C ALA A 281 -17.56 -1.98 1.01
N PHE A 282 -17.85 -0.70 0.74
CA PHE A 282 -18.17 -0.22 -0.61
C PHE A 282 -16.99 -0.38 -1.57
N LEU A 283 -15.77 -0.07 -1.14
CA LEU A 283 -14.56 -0.23 -1.97
C LEU A 283 -14.30 -1.70 -2.29
N VAL A 284 -14.39 -2.60 -1.31
CA VAL A 284 -14.23 -4.05 -1.52
C VAL A 284 -15.32 -4.58 -2.44
N ALA A 285 -16.57 -4.22 -2.21
CA ALA A 285 -17.68 -4.61 -3.08
C ALA A 285 -17.47 -4.11 -4.52
N PHE A 286 -17.02 -2.86 -4.69
CA PHE A 286 -16.70 -2.28 -6.00
C PHE A 286 -15.55 -3.02 -6.70
N VAL A 287 -14.48 -3.34 -5.98
CA VAL A 287 -13.33 -4.10 -6.51
C VAL A 287 -13.78 -5.48 -6.98
N ILE A 288 -14.50 -6.23 -6.13
CA ILE A 288 -15.02 -7.55 -6.48
C ILE A 288 -15.93 -7.44 -7.71
N ARG A 289 -16.85 -6.48 -7.73
CA ARG A 289 -17.76 -6.27 -8.87
C ARG A 289 -16.99 -5.95 -10.15
N SER A 290 -15.96 -5.13 -10.06
CA SER A 290 -15.14 -4.74 -11.21
C SER A 290 -14.36 -5.93 -11.76
N GLN A 291 -13.75 -6.73 -10.89
CA GLN A 291 -13.02 -7.94 -11.27
C GLN A 291 -13.92 -8.99 -11.93
N TRP A 292 -15.15 -9.16 -11.44
CA TRP A 292 -16.04 -10.23 -11.90
C TRP A 292 -16.88 -9.86 -13.13
N TYR A 293 -17.19 -8.57 -13.34
CA TYR A 293 -18.09 -8.16 -14.41
C TYR A 293 -17.44 -7.26 -15.46
N ILE A 294 -16.57 -6.34 -15.05
CA ILE A 294 -16.03 -5.32 -15.95
C ILE A 294 -14.85 -5.91 -16.74
N ILE A 295 -13.90 -6.55 -16.07
CA ILE A 295 -12.72 -7.12 -16.74
C ILE A 295 -13.12 -8.23 -17.74
N PRO A 296 -13.99 -9.20 -17.40
CA PRO A 296 -14.44 -10.19 -18.37
C PRO A 296 -15.23 -9.58 -19.53
N ALA A 297 -16.03 -8.53 -19.30
CA ALA A 297 -16.78 -7.86 -20.37
C ALA A 297 -15.86 -7.07 -21.32
N LEU A 298 -14.75 -6.51 -20.82
CA LEU A 298 -13.72 -5.82 -21.62
C LEU A 298 -12.77 -6.80 -22.35
N ASN A 299 -12.70 -8.04 -21.86
CA ASN A 299 -11.94 -9.14 -22.44
C ASN A 299 -12.82 -10.13 -23.21
N GLY A 300 -14.11 -9.83 -23.36
CA GLY A 300 -14.98 -10.54 -24.28
C GLY A 300 -14.40 -10.38 -25.68
N TYR A 301 -13.84 -11.47 -26.22
CA TYR A 301 -13.56 -11.56 -27.65
C TYR A 301 -14.82 -11.11 -28.38
N GLY A 302 -14.69 -10.05 -29.20
CA GLY A 302 -15.80 -9.54 -29.96
C GLY A 302 -16.50 -10.68 -30.69
N THR A 303 -17.80 -10.82 -30.46
CA THR A 303 -18.70 -11.36 -31.47
C THR A 303 -18.72 -10.42 -32.67
#